data_AF-A0A9E2VNJ3-F1
#
_entry.id   AF-A0A9E2VNJ3-F1
#
_cell.length_a   1.000
_cell.length_b   1.000
_cell.length_c   1.000
_cell.angle_alpha   90.00
_cell.angle_beta   90.00
_cell.angle_gamma   90.00
#
_symmetry.space_group_name_H-M   'P 1'
#
loop_
_entity.id
_entity.type
_entity.pdbx_description
1 polymer ?
#
loop_
_entity_poly.entity_id
_entity_poly.type
_entity_poly.pdbx_seq_one_letter_code
_entity_poly.pdbx_strand_id
1 'polypeptide(L)'
;LCGTKVLFKADYDLIARNRAYFGDFDPFGDFDLLFGAAKLNLRIVDLPIRYRARTYGETNIHRWRHGWLLLRMVGFAARRLKFLP
;
A
#
# COMPACT_ATOMS: atom_id res chain seq x y z
N LEU A 1 -7.10 0.02 4.94
CA LEU A 1 -6.36 0.87 4.00
C LEU A 1 -7.19 2.10 3.71
N CYS A 2 -6.60 3.29 3.85
CA CYS A 2 -7.20 4.54 3.39
C CYS A 2 -6.84 4.77 1.92
N GLY A 3 -7.77 5.30 1.12
CA GLY A 3 -7.50 5.64 -0.28
C GLY A 3 -6.75 6.96 -0.45
N THR A 4 -6.70 7.80 0.59
CA THR A 4 -5.95 9.06 0.55
C THR A 4 -4.55 8.83 1.12
N LYS A 5 -3.54 9.09 0.30
CA LYS A 5 -2.12 9.09 0.67
C LYS A 5 -1.51 10.42 0.24
N VAL A 6 -0.70 11.02 1.10
CA VAL A 6 -0.01 12.28 0.81
C VAL A 6 1.48 12.05 0.99
N LEU A 7 2.26 12.43 -0.01
CA LEU A 7 3.70 12.25 -0.06
C LEU A 7 4.32 13.35 -0.91
N PHE A 8 5.58 13.69 -0.64
CA PHE A 8 6.31 14.60 -1.51
C PHE A 8 6.57 13.94 -2.87
N LYS A 9 6.59 14.76 -3.91
CA LYS A 9 6.86 14.29 -5.28
C LYS A 9 8.20 13.55 -5.38
N ALA A 10 9.24 14.07 -4.73
CA ALA A 10 10.56 13.44 -4.75
C ALA A 10 10.54 12.02 -4.14
N ASP A 11 9.84 11.84 -3.02
CA ASP A 11 9.69 10.53 -2.37
C ASP A 11 8.89 9.57 -3.23
N TYR A 12 7.82 10.06 -3.88
CA TYR A 12 7.05 9.26 -4.84
C TYR A 12 7.93 8.76 -5.99
N ASP A 13 8.75 9.62 -6.58
CA ASP A 13 9.64 9.23 -7.68
C ASP A 13 10.65 8.17 -7.25
N LEU A 14 11.17 8.25 -6.01
CA LEU A 14 12.04 7.22 -5.44
C LEU A 14 11.32 5.88 -5.24
N ILE A 15 10.07 5.92 -4.76
CA ILE A 15 9.22 4.74 -4.59
C ILE A 15 8.93 4.11 -5.95
N ALA A 16 8.50 4.90 -6.93
CA ALA A 16 8.15 4.44 -8.27
C ALA A 16 9.32 3.75 -8.98
N ARG A 17 10.55 4.27 -8.82
CA ARG A 17 11.78 3.61 -9.33
C ARG A 17 12.05 2.26 -8.68
N ASN A 18 11.57 2.04 -7.46
CA ASN A 18 11.77 0.82 -6.70
C ASN A 18 10.59 -0.17 -6.80
N ARG A 19 9.53 0.13 -7.57
CA ARG A 19 8.35 -0.75 -7.76
C ARG A 19 8.70 -2.19 -8.10
N ALA A 20 9.65 -2.36 -9.02
CA ALA A 20 10.11 -3.68 -9.48
C ALA A 20 10.60 -4.57 -8.33
N TYR A 21 10.99 -3.99 -7.19
CA TYR A 21 11.41 -4.73 -6.01
C TYR A 21 10.27 -5.50 -5.33
N PHE A 22 9.02 -4.99 -5.37
CA PHE A 22 7.88 -5.68 -4.79
C PHE A 22 7.00 -6.40 -5.83
N GLY A 23 7.21 -6.12 -7.11
CA GLY A 23 6.49 -6.70 -8.26
C GLY A 23 5.18 -5.97 -8.57
N ASP A 24 4.60 -6.22 -9.74
CA ASP A 24 3.37 -5.56 -10.23
C ASP A 24 2.06 -6.09 -9.61
N PHE A 25 2.15 -6.78 -8.47
CA PHE A 25 1.03 -7.54 -7.92
C PHE A 25 0.25 -6.77 -6.84
N ASP A 26 -0.01 -5.49 -7.08
CA ASP A 26 -0.91 -4.65 -6.26
C ASP A 26 -2.02 -4.05 -7.13
N PRO A 27 -3.23 -4.64 -7.14
CA PRO A 27 -4.33 -4.09 -7.94
C PRO A 27 -4.88 -2.76 -7.41
N PHE A 28 -4.48 -2.34 -6.19
CA PHE A 28 -4.95 -1.09 -5.57
C PHE A 28 -3.87 0.01 -5.57
N GLY A 29 -2.59 -0.36 -5.58
CA GLY A 29 -1.44 0.54 -5.59
C GLY A 29 -1.04 1.11 -4.23
N ASP A 30 -1.84 0.88 -3.18
CA ASP A 30 -1.57 1.40 -1.83
C ASP A 30 -0.37 0.72 -1.16
N PHE A 31 -0.18 -0.58 -1.40
CA PHE A 31 0.92 -1.32 -0.79
C PHE A 31 2.25 -0.98 -1.41
N ASP A 32 2.27 -0.71 -2.71
CA ASP A 32 3.47 -0.20 -3.37
C ASP A 32 3.99 1.06 -2.68
N LEU A 33 3.09 2.01 -2.38
CA LEU A 33 3.42 3.23 -1.66
C LEU A 33 3.90 2.95 -0.23
N LEU A 34 3.19 2.10 0.52
CA LEU A 34 3.53 1.79 1.91
C LEU A 34 4.83 0.99 2.04
N PHE A 35 5.01 -0.04 1.22
CA PHE A 35 6.21 -0.88 1.24
C PHE A 35 7.41 -0.15 0.66
N GLY A 36 7.21 0.66 -0.38
CA GLY A 36 8.23 1.55 -0.92
C GLY A 36 8.71 2.56 0.13
N ALA A 37 7.78 3.24 0.81
CA ALA A 37 8.11 4.17 1.89
C ALA A 37 8.84 3.47 3.04
N ALA A 38 8.38 2.28 3.45
CA ALA A 38 9.04 1.48 4.48
C ALA A 38 10.45 1.04 4.07
N LYS A 39 10.65 0.62 2.82
CA LYS A 39 11.96 0.23 2.27
C LYS A 39 12.95 1.40 2.26
N LEU A 40 12.46 2.60 1.93
CA LEU A 40 13.25 3.83 1.94
C LEU A 40 13.42 4.41 3.35
N ASN A 41 12.93 3.73 4.40
CA ASN A 41 12.92 4.19 5.79
C ASN A 41 12.28 5.59 5.96
N LEU A 42 11.30 5.92 5.12
CA LEU A 42 10.53 7.16 5.25
C LEU A 42 9.62 7.07 6.46
N ARG A 43 9.42 8.22 7.12
CA ARG A 43 8.51 8.32 8.26
C ARG A 43 7.07 8.21 7.78
N ILE A 44 6.36 7.19 8.26
CA ILE A 44 4.92 7.00 8.00
C ILE A 44 4.14 7.51 9.21
N VAL A 45 3.16 8.38 8.97
CA VAL A 45 2.29 8.96 10.01
C VAL A 45 0.84 8.78 9.61
N ASP A 46 0.03 8.30 10.54
CA ASP A 46 -1.42 8.21 10.38
C ASP A 46 -2.08 9.49 10.91
N LEU A 47 -2.97 10.08 10.11
CA LEU A 47 -3.79 11.23 10.51
C LEU A 47 -5.24 10.77 10.76
N PRO A 48 -5.87 11.18 11.87
CA PRO A 48 -7.25 10.82 12.15
C PRO A 48 -8.18 11.52 11.16
N ILE A 49 -8.96 10.73 10.41
CA ILE A 49 -9.95 11.22 9.44
C ILE A 49 -11.29 10.56 9.74
N ARG A 50 -12.35 11.36 9.80
CA ARG A 50 -13.72 10.86 9.96
C ARG A 50 -14.33 10.54 8.60
N TYR A 51 -14.33 9.27 8.25
CA TYR A 51 -14.94 8.79 7.00
C TYR A 51 -16.46 8.92 7.03
N ARG A 52 -17.04 9.22 5.86
CA ARG A 52 -18.49 9.16 5.61
C ARG A 52 -18.77 8.10 4.56
N ALA A 53 -19.97 7.52 4.60
CA ALA A 53 -20.41 6.62 3.56
C ALA A 53 -20.43 7.36 2.21
N ARG A 54 -19.99 6.67 1.16
CA ARG A 54 -20.06 7.20 -0.20
C ARG A 54 -21.54 7.22 -0.61
N THR A 55 -22.00 8.30 -1.21
CA THR A 55 -23.37 8.43 -1.72
C THR A 55 -23.51 7.97 -3.17
N TYR A 56 -22.40 7.69 -3.84
CA TYR A 56 -22.33 7.32 -5.25
C TYR A 56 -21.24 6.28 -5.50
N GLY A 57 -21.36 5.58 -6.63
CA GLY A 57 -20.46 4.52 -7.07
C GLY A 57 -20.75 3.17 -6.42
N GLU A 58 -20.21 2.11 -7.02
CA GLU A 58 -20.35 0.74 -6.52
C GLU A 58 -19.11 0.29 -5.73
N THR A 59 -19.28 -0.77 -4.94
CA THR A 59 -18.18 -1.34 -4.18
C THR A 59 -17.29 -2.19 -5.09
N ASN A 60 -16.12 -1.67 -5.46
CA ASN A 60 -15.10 -2.39 -6.24
C ASN A 60 -14.39 -3.52 -5.46
N ILE A 61 -14.85 -3.89 -4.26
CA ILE A 61 -14.14 -4.81 -3.36
C ILE A 61 -14.92 -6.11 -3.15
N HIS A 62 -14.41 -7.20 -3.71
CA HIS A 62 -14.81 -8.55 -3.32
C HIS A 62 -14.12 -8.96 -2.02
N ARG A 63 -14.85 -8.88 -0.90
CA ARG A 63 -14.35 -9.03 0.47
C ARG A 63 -13.44 -10.25 0.68
N TRP A 64 -13.83 -11.41 0.17
CA TRP A 64 -13.08 -12.66 0.37
C TRP A 64 -11.89 -12.78 -0.57
N ARG A 65 -12.10 -12.59 -1.88
CA ARG A 65 -11.03 -12.68 -2.89
C ARG A 65 -9.93 -11.65 -2.65
N HIS A 66 -10.32 -10.40 -2.40
CA HIS A 66 -9.37 -9.35 -2.08
C HIS A 66 -8.77 -9.55 -0.70
N GLY A 67 -9.51 -10.02 0.31
CA GLY A 67 -8.96 -10.36 1.63
C GLY A 67 -7.77 -11.34 1.56
N TRP A 68 -7.92 -12.43 0.79
CA TRP A 68 -6.84 -13.39 0.56
C TRP A 68 -5.63 -12.78 -0.16
N LEU A 69 -5.87 -11.89 -1.13
CA LEU A 69 -4.82 -11.15 -1.81
C LEU A 69 -4.04 -10.25 -0.84
N LEU A 70 -4.74 -9.49 0.01
CA LEU A 70 -4.14 -8.61 1.02
C LEU A 70 -3.22 -9.40 1.96
N LEU A 71 -3.67 -10.57 2.43
CA LEU A 71 -2.85 -11.43 3.31
C LEU A 71 -1.57 -11.92 2.62
N ARG A 72 -1.65 -12.31 1.33
CA ARG A 72 -0.48 -12.72 0.56
C ARG A 72 0.52 -11.57 0.40
N MET A 73 0.05 -10.36 0.16
CA MET A 73 0.91 -9.17 0.03
C MET A 73 1.63 -8.83 1.33
N VAL A 74 0.92 -8.88 2.47
CA VAL A 74 1.53 -8.68 3.80
C VAL A 74 2.60 -9.73 4.07
N GLY A 75 2.33 -11.01 3.78
CA GLY A 75 3.32 -12.08 3.95
C GLY A 75 4.56 -11.91 3.06
N PHE A 76 4.39 -11.47 1.82
CA PHE A 76 5.50 -11.19 0.90
C PHE A 76 6.37 -10.03 1.38
N ALA A 77 5.74 -8.91 1.76
CA ALA A 77 6.46 -7.75 2.27
C ALA A 77 7.15 -8.06 3.61
N ALA A 78 6.50 -8.80 4.51
CA ALA A 78 7.10 -9.22 5.78
C ALA A 78 8.40 -10.01 5.54
N ARG A 79 8.41 -10.94 4.58
CA ARG A 79 9.62 -11.71 4.20
C ARG A 79 10.74 -10.84 3.64
N ARG A 80 10.43 -9.80 2.85
CA ARG A 80 11.46 -8.94 2.22
C ARG A 80 11.93 -7.77 3.08
N LEU A 81 11.07 -7.23 3.94
CA LEU A 81 11.35 -6.04 4.75
C LEU A 81 11.81 -6.38 6.18
N LYS A 82 11.25 -7.44 6.78
CA LYS A 82 11.41 -7.69 8.22
C LYS A 82 12.09 -9.03 8.53
N PHE A 83 11.81 -10.06 7.75
CA PHE A 83 12.27 -11.43 7.99
C PHE A 83 13.25 -11.90 6.91
N LEU A 84 14.20 -11.04 6.56
CA LEU A 84 15.42 -11.52 5.90
C LEU A 84 16.18 -12.41 6.90
N PRO A 85 16.69 -13.60 6.53
CA PRO A 85 17.92 -14.10 7.11
C PRO A 85 19.10 -13.18 6.76
#